data_AF-A0A817RDG5-F1
#
_entry.id   AF-A0A817RDG5-F1
#
_cell.length_a   1.000
_cell.length_b   1.000
_cell.length_c   1.000
_cell.angle_alpha   90.00
_cell.angle_beta   90.00
_cell.angle_gamma   90.00
#
_symmetry.space_group_name_H-M   'P 1'
#
loop_
_entity.id
_entity.type
_entity.pdbx_description
1 polymer ?
#
loop_
_entity_poly.entity_id
_entity_poly.type
_entity_poly.pdbx_seq_one_letter_code
_entity_poly.pdbx_strand_id
1 'polypeptide(L)'
;MYKAIITIYDKNNNEWNNGTIEQNFKIVGNKFTILWNNNRILMEGSAASLNTAFIEQPLGNIVAKFRKRISSLFWRNKYDLQLLSNTYPDELYFLGVAARDHSNLKIHRG
;
A
#
# COMPACT_ATOMS: atom_id res chain seq x y z
N MET A 1 -15.01 3.20 -8.96
CA MET A 1 -14.18 3.13 -7.73
C MET A 1 -13.84 1.67 -7.51
N TYR A 2 -12.57 1.31 -7.34
CA TYR A 2 -12.20 -0.09 -7.10
C TYR A 2 -12.24 -0.35 -5.60
N LYS A 3 -12.84 -1.46 -5.21
CA LYS A 3 -12.96 -1.90 -3.83
C LYS A 3 -12.71 -3.39 -3.80
N ALA A 4 -11.81 -3.82 -2.92
CA ALA A 4 -11.51 -5.21 -2.67
C ALA A 4 -11.63 -5.50 -1.18
N ILE A 5 -12.28 -6.60 -0.83
CA ILE A 5 -12.29 -7.14 0.52
C ILE A 5 -11.01 -7.96 0.68
N ILE A 6 -10.32 -7.79 1.80
CA ILE A 6 -9.07 -8.48 2.09
C ILE A 6 -9.21 -9.17 3.45
N THR A 7 -8.60 -10.33 3.59
CA THR A 7 -8.55 -11.08 4.84
C THR A 7 -7.10 -11.50 5.05
N ILE A 8 -6.47 -10.98 6.10
CA ILE A 8 -5.06 -11.23 6.41
C ILE A 8 -4.97 -11.84 7.79
N TYR A 9 -4.16 -12.88 7.90
CA TYR A 9 -3.84 -13.51 9.16
C TYR A 9 -2.88 -12.64 9.96
N ASP A 10 -3.31 -12.19 11.14
CA ASP A 10 -2.47 -11.46 12.06
C ASP A 10 -1.77 -12.43 13.01
N LYS A 11 -0.46 -12.59 12.83
CA LYS A 11 0.36 -13.50 13.64
C LYS A 11 0.48 -13.05 15.09
N ASN A 12 0.38 -11.75 15.38
CA ASN A 12 0.53 -11.23 16.73
C ASN A 12 -0.70 -11.57 17.58
N ASN A 13 -1.88 -11.52 16.97
CA ASN A 13 -3.16 -11.78 17.61
C ASN A 13 -3.68 -13.22 17.35
N ASN A 14 -3.04 -13.97 16.45
CA ASN A 14 -3.41 -15.32 16.05
C ASN A 14 -4.84 -15.42 15.49
N GLU A 15 -5.25 -14.41 14.73
CA GLU A 15 -6.62 -14.25 14.23
C GLU A 15 -6.65 -13.82 12.76
N TRP A 16 -7.73 -14.18 12.06
CA TRP A 16 -8.00 -13.68 10.71
C TRP A 16 -8.73 -12.34 10.80
N ASN A 17 -8.07 -11.29 10.33
CA ASN A 17 -8.63 -9.94 10.33
C ASN A 17 -9.12 -9.58 8.93
N ASN A 18 -10.31 -8.99 8.87
CA ASN A 18 -10.92 -8.51 7.64
C ASN A 18 -10.63 -7.02 7.45
N GLY A 19 -10.40 -6.64 6.21
CA GLY A 19 -10.17 -5.26 5.81
C GLY A 19 -10.74 -4.98 4.43
N THR A 20 -10.58 -3.75 3.99
CA THR A 20 -10.99 -3.33 2.65
C THR A 20 -9.93 -2.40 2.07
N ILE A 21 -9.58 -2.61 0.80
CA ILE A 21 -8.76 -1.66 0.03
C ILE A 21 -9.64 -0.99 -1.01
N GLU A 22 -9.63 0.34 -1.01
CA GLU A 22 -10.35 1.18 -1.94
C GLU A 22 -9.38 2.06 -2.73
N GLN A 23 -9.53 2.08 -4.06
CA GLN A 23 -8.79 2.98 -4.93
C GLN A 23 -9.71 4.06 -5.46
N ASN A 24 -9.34 5.32 -5.20
CA ASN A 24 -10.06 6.47 -5.74
C ASN A 24 -9.43 6.91 -7.07
N PHE A 25 -10.02 6.49 -8.19
CA PHE A 25 -9.54 6.81 -9.54
C PHE A 25 -9.72 8.28 -9.97
N LYS A 26 -10.46 9.10 -9.20
CA LYS A 26 -10.70 10.51 -9.56
C LYS A 26 -9.45 11.39 -9.41
N ILE A 27 -8.43 10.93 -8.68
CA ILE A 27 -7.17 11.65 -8.51
C ILE A 27 -6.12 10.94 -9.36
N VAL A 28 -5.47 11.69 -10.27
CA VAL A 28 -4.32 11.21 -11.03
C VAL A 28 -3.21 10.87 -10.05
N GLY A 29 -3.14 9.61 -9.64
CA GLY A 29 -2.18 9.12 -8.65
C GLY A 29 -2.86 8.30 -7.57
N ASN A 30 -2.64 6.99 -7.63
CA ASN A 30 -2.05 6.13 -6.60
C ASN A 30 -2.45 6.31 -5.12
N LYS A 31 -3.59 6.93 -4.86
CA LYS A 31 -4.16 7.03 -3.52
C LYS A 31 -5.04 5.83 -3.27
N PHE A 32 -4.67 5.05 -2.28
CA PHE A 32 -5.47 3.94 -1.80
C PHE A 32 -5.87 4.22 -0.36
N THR A 33 -7.13 3.98 -0.04
CA THR A 33 -7.60 3.94 1.33
C THR A 33 -7.70 2.48 1.75
N ILE A 34 -7.01 2.13 2.81
CA ILE A 34 -7.05 0.80 3.44
C ILE A 34 -7.83 0.97 4.74
N LEU A 35 -8.90 0.22 4.89
CA LEU A 35 -9.66 0.11 6.13
C LEU A 35 -9.23 -1.18 6.81
N TRP A 36 -8.66 -1.08 8.00
CA TRP A 36 -8.10 -2.20 8.75
C TRP A 36 -8.39 -2.03 10.24
N ASN A 37 -9.10 -2.98 10.87
CA ASN A 37 -9.45 -2.94 12.29
C ASN A 37 -10.03 -1.58 12.74
N ASN A 38 -11.00 -1.05 11.98
CA ASN A 38 -11.60 0.28 12.15
C ASN A 38 -10.66 1.49 11.98
N ASN A 39 -9.37 1.27 11.75
CA ASN A 39 -8.43 2.31 11.40
C ASN A 39 -8.40 2.55 9.90
N ARG A 40 -8.20 3.82 9.53
CA ARG A 40 -8.05 4.23 8.15
C ARG A 40 -6.58 4.48 7.87
N ILE A 41 -5.99 3.71 6.98
CA ILE A 41 -4.62 3.91 6.49
C ILE A 41 -4.70 4.44 5.07
N LEU A 42 -4.10 5.60 4.86
CA LEU A 42 -4.01 6.24 3.56
C LEU A 42 -2.64 5.93 2.96
N MET A 43 -2.63 5.24 1.82
CA MET A 43 -1.43 5.05 1.02
C MET A 43 -1.35 6.18 0.00
N GLU A 44 -0.33 7.04 0.12
CA GLU A 44 -0.13 8.18 -0.77
C GLU A 44 1.24 8.14 -1.44
N GLY A 45 1.24 8.33 -2.75
CA GLY A 45 2.42 8.61 -3.56
C GLY A 45 2.02 9.50 -4.73
N SER A 46 2.86 10.48 -5.07
CA SER A 46 2.61 11.35 -6.22
C SER A 46 2.67 10.57 -7.53
N ALA A 47 2.01 11.11 -8.57
CA ALA A 47 2.15 10.61 -9.93
C ALA A 47 3.64 10.58 -10.31
N ALA A 48 4.11 9.47 -10.88
CA ALA A 48 5.52 9.19 -11.20
C ALA A 48 6.52 9.13 -10.01
N SER A 49 6.08 9.26 -8.74
CA SER A 49 6.99 9.05 -7.62
C SER A 49 7.32 7.57 -7.42
N LEU A 50 8.60 7.33 -7.18
CA LEU A 50 9.14 6.04 -6.75
C LEU A 50 8.88 5.80 -5.26
N ASN A 51 8.59 6.85 -4.49
CA ASN A 51 8.32 6.79 -3.07
C ASN A 51 6.81 6.76 -2.81
N THR A 52 6.40 6.01 -1.79
CA THR A 52 5.01 5.94 -1.32
C THR A 52 5.03 5.76 0.20
N ALA A 53 4.09 6.40 0.89
CA ALA A 53 3.96 6.34 2.34
C ALA A 53 2.58 5.79 2.73
N PHE A 54 2.54 5.05 3.83
CA PHE A 54 1.33 4.66 4.53
C PHE A 54 1.15 5.58 5.74
N ILE A 55 0.02 6.28 5.78
CA ILE A 55 -0.31 7.29 6.80
C ILE A 55 -1.57 6.84 7.53
N GLU A 56 -1.49 6.65 8.83
CA GLU A 56 -2.63 6.33 9.67
C GLU A 56 -3.46 7.59 9.97
N GLN A 57 -4.76 7.54 9.71
CA GLN A 57 -5.71 8.62 9.97
C GLN A 57 -6.62 8.28 11.16
N PRO A 58 -6.99 9.27 12.00
CA PRO A 58 -6.69 10.71 11.87
C PRO A 58 -5.33 11.13 12.44
N LEU A 59 -4.57 10.20 13.05
CA LEU A 59 -3.35 10.51 13.80
C LEU A 59 -2.26 11.20 12.97
N GLY A 60 -2.26 11.00 11.65
CA GLY A 60 -1.25 11.57 10.74
C GLY A 60 0.11 10.87 10.83
N ASN A 61 0.18 9.74 11.54
CA ASN A 61 1.41 9.00 11.77
C ASN A 61 1.82 8.21 10.53
N ILE A 62 3.10 8.29 10.16
CA ILE A 62 3.63 7.48 9.07
C ILE A 62 4.00 6.10 9.61
N VAL A 63 3.29 5.07 9.16
CA VAL A 63 3.46 3.70 9.67
C VAL A 63 4.42 2.86 8.82
N ALA A 64 4.53 3.18 7.53
CA ALA A 64 5.48 2.56 6.62
C ALA A 64 5.79 3.45 5.43
N LYS A 65 6.94 3.23 4.81
CA LYS A 65 7.36 3.89 3.57
C LYS A 65 8.00 2.86 2.66
N PHE A 66 7.77 2.97 1.36
CA PHE A 66 8.52 2.19 0.38
C PHE A 66 9.01 3.02 -0.79
N ARG A 67 10.13 2.57 -1.35
CA ARG A 67 10.76 3.14 -2.53
C ARG A 67 10.96 2.07 -3.60
N LYS A 68 10.47 2.32 -4.81
CA LYS A 68 10.83 1.53 -5.99
C LYS A 68 12.29 1.80 -6.33
N ARG A 69 13.11 0.75 -6.30
CA ARG A 69 14.51 0.78 -6.70
C ARG A 69 14.59 0.50 -8.19
N ILE A 70 15.12 1.48 -8.94
CA ILE A 70 15.41 1.30 -10.37
C ILE A 70 16.52 0.25 -10.45
N SER A 71 16.22 -0.90 -11.04
CA SER A 71 17.21 -1.94 -11.31
C SER A 71 17.70 -1.81 -12.75
N SER A 72 19.01 -1.90 -12.97
CA SER A 72 19.61 -2.00 -14.31
C SER A 72 19.30 -3.33 -15.00
N LEU A 73 18.84 -4.34 -14.26
CA LEU A 73 18.34 -5.60 -14.79
C LEU A 73 16.86 -5.43 -15.14
N PHE A 74 16.57 -5.31 -16.45
CA PHE A 74 15.30 -4.95 -17.09
C PHE A 74 14.03 -5.74 -16.68
N TRP A 75 14.10 -6.71 -15.76
CA TRP A 75 13.03 -7.70 -15.57
C TRP A 75 12.47 -7.81 -14.15
N ARG A 76 12.99 -7.08 -13.14
CA ARG A 76 12.46 -7.16 -11.77
C ARG A 76 12.36 -5.79 -11.09
N ASN A 77 11.13 -5.35 -10.83
CA ASN A 77 10.86 -4.26 -9.90
C ASN A 77 11.37 -4.68 -8.51
N LYS A 78 12.23 -3.88 -7.89
CA LYS A 78 12.68 -4.05 -6.51
C LYS A 78 12.11 -2.93 -5.66
N TYR A 79 11.76 -3.22 -4.41
CA TYR A 79 11.21 -2.26 -3.46
C TYR A 79 12.00 -2.33 -2.17
N ASP A 80 12.45 -1.17 -1.69
CA ASP A 80 12.99 -1.02 -0.35
C ASP A 80 11.82 -0.58 0.55
N LEU A 81 11.41 -1.43 1.50
CA LEU A 81 10.30 -1.20 2.42
C LEU A 81 10.84 -0.93 3.82
N GLN A 82 10.42 0.17 4.43
CA GLN A 82 10.72 0.54 5.80
C GLN A 82 9.42 0.59 6.60
N LEU A 83 9.33 -0.27 7.62
CA LEU A 83 8.23 -0.28 8.58
C LEU A 83 8.62 0.56 9.80
N LEU A 84 7.70 1.43 10.23
CA LEU A 84 7.89 2.35 11.36
C LEU A 84 6.92 2.05 12.51
N SER A 85 6.07 1.03 12.35
CA SER A 85 5.07 0.62 13.32
C SER A 85 4.86 -0.89 13.28
N ASN A 86 4.63 -1.48 14.46
CA ASN A 86 4.28 -2.90 14.63
C ASN A 86 2.77 -3.11 14.84
N THR A 87 1.95 -2.06 14.67
CA THR A 87 0.50 -2.10 14.91
C THR A 87 -0.25 -2.97 13.90
N TYR A 88 0.30 -3.13 12.68
CA TYR A 88 -0.35 -3.80 11.56
C TYR A 88 0.48 -4.99 11.08
N PRO A 89 -0.15 -6.06 10.56
CA PRO A 89 0.56 -7.19 10.00
C PRO A 89 1.37 -6.78 8.77
N ASP A 90 2.58 -7.32 8.63
CA ASP A 90 3.51 -6.97 7.55
C ASP A 90 2.91 -7.19 6.15
N GLU A 91 2.08 -8.24 6.03
CA GLU A 91 1.36 -8.63 4.83
C GLU A 91 0.49 -7.49 4.28
N LEU A 92 -0.03 -6.61 5.15
CA LEU A 92 -0.80 -5.43 4.74
C LEU A 92 0.05 -4.45 3.94
N TYR A 93 1.28 -4.19 4.40
CA TYR A 93 2.20 -3.29 3.71
C TYR A 93 2.64 -3.88 2.36
N PHE A 94 2.91 -5.18 2.31
CA PHE A 94 3.24 -5.87 1.05
C PHE A 94 2.08 -5.81 0.04
N LEU A 95 0.84 -5.98 0.50
CA LEU A 95 -0.33 -5.86 -0.36
C LEU A 95 -0.46 -4.46 -0.96
N GLY A 96 -0.21 -3.41 -0.17
CA GLY A 96 -0.19 -2.03 -0.66
C GLY A 96 0.90 -1.80 -1.72
N VAL A 97 2.11 -2.35 -1.52
CA VAL A 97 3.19 -2.30 -2.53
C VAL A 97 2.76 -2.98 -3.83
N ALA A 98 2.16 -4.16 -3.75
CA ALA A 98 1.67 -4.90 -4.92
C ALA A 98 0.56 -4.14 -5.67
N ALA A 99 -0.39 -3.55 -4.94
CA ALA A 99 -1.46 -2.74 -5.52
C ALA A 99 -0.90 -1.53 -6.28
N ARG A 100 0.14 -0.89 -5.74
CA ARG A 100 0.84 0.23 -6.37
C ARG A 100 1.62 -0.17 -7.64
N ASP A 101 2.27 -1.34 -7.65
CA ASP A 101 2.98 -1.81 -8.84
C ASP A 101 2.01 -2.12 -9.98
N HIS A 102 0.90 -2.79 -9.66
CA HIS A 102 -0.14 -3.11 -10.63
C HIS A 102 -0.77 -1.84 -11.24
N SER A 103 -0.94 -0.76 -10.47
CA SER A 103 -1.45 0.51 -11.01
C SER A 103 -0.48 1.17 -11.98
N ASN A 104 0.84 1.06 -11.76
CA ASN A 104 1.86 1.59 -12.68
C ASN A 104 1.93 0.82 -14.01
N LEU A 105 1.76 -0.50 -13.97
CA LEU A 105 1.76 -1.35 -15.17
C LEU A 105 0.65 -0.97 -16.15
N LYS A 106 -0.55 -0.62 -15.64
CA LYS A 106 -1.67 -0.17 -16.48
C LYS A 106 -1.38 1.12 -17.24
N ILE A 107 -0.53 2.00 -16.71
CA ILE A 107 -0.15 3.26 -17.37
C ILE A 107 0.81 3.01 -18.55
N HIS A 108 1.63 1.95 -18.51
CA HIS A 108 2.63 1.67 -19.54
C HIS A 108 2.13 0.77 -20.69
N ARG A 109 0.91 0.23 -20.59
CA ARG A 109 0.28 -0.63 -21.61
C ARG A 109 -0.94 0.02 -22.29
N GLY A 110 -1.22 1.27 -21.97
CA GLY A 110 -2.27 2.08 -22.59
C GLY A 110 -1.70 3.01 -23.65
#